data_AF-A0A8H6W5K3-F1
#
_entry.id   AF-A0A8H6W5K3-F1
#
_cell.length_a   1.000
_cell.length_b   1.000
_cell.length_c   1.000
_cell.angle_alpha   90.00
_cell.angle_beta   90.00
_cell.angle_gamma   90.00
#
_symmetry.space_group_name_H-M   'P 1'
#
loop_
_entity.id
_entity.type
_entity.pdbx_description
1 polymer ?
#
loop_
_entity_poly.entity_id
_entity_poly.type
_entity_poly.pdbx_seq_one_letter_code
_entity_poly.pdbx_strand_id
1 'polypeptide(L)'
;MARELVLVALLSSFFLSTVRASTNFTTPLPSLSQRTKLANDGIVEALGHIGSNGLFPGQPFDLGAKFYIILAEYDLSMNETKYQAMLTQYFAQALQGRPHFDTGGSYFSITLLHYSDDHSSVKTFDSLQYGFAAMRAYEAYKDQTFLNYALDVWSFIDSMTLSQQNVDSGSSPPKNLTIRGTCKDQSLLGGTFISSFPNGSSIMSSTVSALFAILSIHLASATSDSSYLTSATNSIGFIERQLYSPTQAVDLVMQQVSATTCSLDQSLFPYNSGFVIEAICNLLSFGSNSELQSLLHDIVDAATTSAPWMSTSTGVIKGGDIALPHSIALAHQLNTLPPDQKSRAEVFFTAQYNSVTAQASSNTSIYGSNWGTQANSTLTFNAPAQIVALGTLVSALQLPEIDPQTPTASPSSSPALPVDRHDASHFNALIAGAIIGGICVLALVLTVTVFAIRRKRQRRKNWTTSHDLEHGSGNSSVEPYPWGKIPGPRASASQVAHSRSDSHSDDLESRFNSKRLGGHLRQQSEAVTNTTESHSGSSGDTPPVHGSNSSQRQLSTEEVVRLLYQRMHQSSLEGEAPPDYRTSVADR
;
A
#
# COMPACT_ATOMS: atom_id res chain seq x y z
N MET A 1 -26.43 17.19 3.24
CA MET A 1 -25.07 17.77 3.34
C MET A 1 -24.74 18.30 4.72
N ALA A 2 -25.31 19.41 5.23
CA ALA A 2 -24.90 19.96 6.54
C ALA A 2 -25.05 18.99 7.75
N ARG A 3 -26.08 18.14 7.76
CA ARG A 3 -26.26 17.11 8.80
C ARG A 3 -25.25 15.95 8.71
N GLU A 4 -24.82 15.59 7.51
CA GLU A 4 -23.81 14.54 7.27
C GLU A 4 -22.43 15.05 7.72
N LEU A 5 -22.08 16.30 7.37
CA LEU A 5 -20.84 16.96 7.79
C LEU A 5 -20.72 17.08 9.32
N VAL A 6 -21.81 17.44 10.02
CA VAL A 6 -21.82 17.50 11.49
C VAL A 6 -21.65 16.10 12.10
N LEU A 7 -22.22 15.06 11.49
CA LEU A 7 -22.07 13.68 11.97
C LEU A 7 -20.63 13.19 11.80
N VAL A 8 -20.00 13.46 10.65
CA VAL A 8 -18.59 13.13 10.39
C VAL A 8 -17.65 13.88 11.34
N ALA A 9 -17.90 15.18 11.59
CA ALA A 9 -17.12 15.98 12.53
C ALA A 9 -17.26 15.48 14.00
N LEU A 10 -18.46 15.04 14.39
CA LEU A 10 -18.69 14.46 15.72
C LEU A 10 -18.07 13.07 15.86
N LEU A 11 -18.11 12.24 14.81
CA LEU A 11 -17.49 10.93 14.79
C LEU A 11 -15.96 11.03 14.84
N SER A 12 -15.36 11.90 14.04
CA SER A 12 -13.91 12.17 14.08
C SER A 12 -13.45 12.70 15.44
N SER A 13 -14.19 13.66 16.03
CA SER A 13 -13.92 14.15 17.38
C SER A 13 -14.08 13.07 18.45
N PHE A 14 -15.07 12.20 18.32
CA PHE A 14 -15.29 11.07 19.22
C PHE A 14 -14.19 10.01 19.08
N PHE A 15 -13.74 9.72 17.86
CA PHE A 15 -12.62 8.81 17.60
C PHE A 15 -11.32 9.33 18.23
N LEU A 16 -10.98 10.61 18.01
CA LEU A 16 -9.82 11.24 18.65
C LEU A 16 -9.90 11.19 20.18
N SER A 17 -11.10 11.38 20.76
CA SER A 17 -11.32 11.28 22.20
C SER A 17 -11.19 9.83 22.72
N THR A 18 -11.70 8.85 21.97
CA THR A 18 -11.70 7.44 22.36
C THR A 18 -10.30 6.82 22.23
N VAL A 19 -9.57 7.15 21.16
CA VAL A 19 -8.16 6.73 20.98
C VAL A 19 -7.29 7.32 22.10
N ARG A 20 -7.53 8.58 22.51
CA ARG A 20 -6.84 9.18 23.66
C ARG A 20 -7.14 8.50 25.00
N ALA A 21 -8.32 7.89 25.16
CA ALA A 21 -8.73 7.25 26.41
C ALA A 21 -8.04 5.90 26.66
N SER A 22 -7.46 5.28 25.63
CA SER A 22 -6.64 4.07 25.76
C SER A 22 -5.19 4.46 26.03
N THR A 23 -4.81 4.56 27.30
CA THR A 23 -3.54 5.13 27.79
C THR A 23 -2.25 4.50 27.24
N ASN A 24 -2.31 3.32 26.61
CA ASN A 24 -1.12 2.60 26.14
C ASN A 24 -0.77 2.85 24.66
N PHE A 25 -1.66 3.41 23.84
CA PHE A 25 -1.37 3.62 22.40
C PHE A 25 -0.91 5.04 22.07
N THR A 26 -1.03 5.97 23.01
CA THR A 26 -0.66 7.38 22.85
C THR A 26 0.71 7.72 23.44
N THR A 27 1.45 6.72 23.92
CA THR A 27 2.84 6.93 24.37
C THR A 27 3.68 7.39 23.18
N PRO A 28 4.44 8.48 23.29
CA PRO A 28 5.35 8.93 22.24
C PRO A 28 6.26 7.79 21.78
N LEU A 29 6.69 7.84 20.52
CA LEU A 29 7.66 6.91 19.99
C LEU A 29 8.93 6.92 20.88
N PRO A 30 9.54 5.75 21.13
CA PRO A 30 10.77 5.67 21.90
C PRO A 30 11.94 6.30 21.12
N SER A 31 13.09 6.46 21.79
CA SER A 31 14.31 6.97 21.15
C SER A 31 14.68 6.19 19.88
N LEU A 32 15.35 6.84 18.93
CA LEU A 32 15.87 6.24 17.71
C LEU A 32 16.75 5.03 18.02
N SER A 33 17.56 5.07 19.09
CA SER A 33 18.35 3.92 19.54
C SER A 33 17.48 2.71 19.90
N GLN A 34 16.40 2.93 20.65
CA GLN A 34 15.45 1.86 21.00
C GLN A 34 14.69 1.34 19.77
N ARG A 35 14.23 2.23 18.88
CA ARG A 35 13.57 1.85 17.62
C ARG A 35 14.51 1.00 16.74
N THR A 36 15.76 1.45 16.59
CA THR A 36 16.81 0.76 15.84
C THR A 36 17.07 -0.63 16.38
N LYS A 37 17.17 -0.76 17.71
CA LYS A 37 17.35 -2.05 18.37
C LYS A 37 16.18 -3.00 18.09
N LEU A 38 14.95 -2.54 18.26
CA LEU A 38 13.75 -3.36 18.03
C LEU A 38 13.64 -3.82 16.57
N ALA A 39 13.82 -2.92 15.62
CA ALA A 39 13.81 -3.24 14.20
C ALA A 39 14.92 -4.25 13.83
N ASN A 40 16.15 -3.99 14.29
CA ASN A 40 17.28 -4.87 14.04
C ASN A 40 17.07 -6.28 14.63
N ASP A 41 16.64 -6.37 15.89
CA ASP A 41 16.47 -7.66 16.56
C ASP A 41 15.37 -8.47 15.86
N GLY A 42 14.29 -7.83 15.40
CA GLY A 42 13.25 -8.48 14.61
C GLY A 42 13.71 -8.93 13.21
N ILE A 43 14.59 -8.14 12.57
CA ILE A 43 15.21 -8.51 11.28
C ILE A 43 16.10 -9.73 11.46
N VAL A 44 16.96 -9.74 12.49
CA VAL A 44 17.84 -10.87 12.81
C VAL A 44 17.03 -12.14 13.08
N GLU A 45 15.92 -12.01 13.81
CA GLU A 45 14.99 -13.13 14.00
C GLU A 45 14.46 -13.64 12.65
N ALA A 46 13.93 -12.77 11.79
CA ALA A 46 13.42 -13.16 10.47
C ALA A 46 14.49 -13.81 9.57
N LEU A 47 15.74 -13.33 9.63
CA LEU A 47 16.87 -13.93 8.93
C LEU A 47 17.18 -15.35 9.40
N GLY A 48 16.86 -15.71 10.64
CA GLY A 48 16.99 -17.09 11.14
C GLY A 48 16.05 -18.09 10.48
N HIS A 49 14.97 -17.62 9.84
CA HIS A 49 13.93 -18.46 9.22
C HIS A 49 13.89 -18.37 7.69
N ILE A 50 14.71 -17.50 7.08
CA ILE A 50 14.81 -17.43 5.62
C ILE A 50 15.68 -18.56 5.10
N GLY A 51 15.25 -19.20 4.01
CA GLY A 51 16.04 -20.23 3.33
C GLY A 51 17.28 -19.65 2.65
N SER A 52 18.25 -20.51 2.36
CA SER A 52 19.46 -20.16 1.60
C SER A 52 19.19 -19.65 0.18
N ASN A 53 17.98 -19.88 -0.33
CA ASN A 53 17.47 -19.35 -1.60
C ASN A 53 16.86 -17.95 -1.47
N GLY A 54 16.93 -17.30 -0.30
CA GLY A 54 16.34 -15.99 -0.04
C GLY A 54 14.82 -16.00 0.16
N LEU A 55 14.20 -17.18 0.29
CA LEU A 55 12.74 -17.29 0.44
C LEU A 55 12.37 -17.93 1.78
N PHE A 56 11.24 -17.53 2.34
CA PHE A 56 10.69 -18.20 3.52
C PHE A 56 10.09 -19.57 3.11
N PRO A 57 10.49 -20.68 3.75
CA PRO A 57 9.96 -22.00 3.41
C PRO A 57 8.43 -22.08 3.52
N GLY A 58 7.79 -22.57 2.46
CA GLY A 58 6.34 -22.75 2.41
C GLY A 58 5.51 -21.46 2.38
N GLN A 59 6.15 -20.30 2.17
CA GLN A 59 5.47 -19.01 2.09
C GLN A 59 5.28 -18.55 0.65
N PRO A 60 4.35 -17.60 0.41
CA PRO A 60 4.22 -16.91 -0.87
C PRO A 60 5.54 -16.31 -1.36
N PHE A 61 5.74 -16.31 -2.68
CA PHE A 61 7.01 -15.88 -3.29
C PHE A 61 7.28 -14.39 -3.11
N ASP A 62 6.23 -13.56 -3.10
CA ASP A 62 6.31 -12.11 -2.85
C ASP A 62 6.73 -11.76 -1.42
N LEU A 63 6.56 -12.68 -0.46
CA LEU A 63 6.96 -12.44 0.92
C LEU A 63 8.48 -12.26 1.05
N GLY A 64 9.26 -12.94 0.21
CA GLY A 64 10.71 -12.70 0.10
C GLY A 64 11.00 -11.26 -0.29
N ALA A 65 10.38 -10.76 -1.37
CA ALA A 65 10.55 -9.39 -1.83
C ALA A 65 10.14 -8.35 -0.77
N LYS A 66 9.03 -8.57 -0.06
CA LYS A 66 8.60 -7.70 1.06
C LYS A 66 9.66 -7.63 2.16
N PHE A 67 10.33 -8.74 2.45
CA PHE A 67 11.43 -8.73 3.39
C PHE A 67 12.67 -8.03 2.82
N TYR A 68 12.94 -8.16 1.53
CA TYR A 68 14.05 -7.46 0.88
C TYR A 68 13.87 -5.93 0.95
N ILE A 69 12.63 -5.45 0.79
CA ILE A 69 12.26 -4.04 1.02
C ILE A 69 12.67 -3.64 2.44
N ILE A 70 12.23 -4.38 3.46
CA ILE A 70 12.56 -4.09 4.87
C ILE A 70 14.07 -4.02 5.12
N LEU A 71 14.86 -4.94 4.55
CA LEU A 71 16.33 -4.93 4.69
C LEU A 71 16.95 -3.68 4.06
N ALA A 72 16.54 -3.33 2.83
CA ALA A 72 17.04 -2.16 2.12
C ALA A 72 16.62 -0.85 2.81
N GLU A 73 15.37 -0.77 3.31
CA GLU A 73 14.87 0.42 4.01
C GLU A 73 15.52 0.62 5.38
N TYR A 74 15.85 -0.45 6.08
CA TYR A 74 16.63 -0.37 7.31
C TYR A 74 18.00 0.26 7.02
N ASP A 75 18.72 -0.28 6.05
CA ASP A 75 20.04 0.22 5.65
C ASP A 75 19.97 1.67 5.15
N LEU A 76 18.95 2.02 4.36
CA LEU A 76 18.71 3.39 3.91
C LEU A 76 18.45 4.34 5.08
N SER A 77 17.64 3.93 6.06
CA SER A 77 17.30 4.76 7.23
C SER A 77 18.49 4.96 8.17
N MET A 78 19.36 3.96 8.27
CA MET A 78 20.56 3.99 9.10
C MET A 78 21.79 4.54 8.37
N ASN A 79 21.70 4.78 7.06
CA ASN A 79 22.82 5.10 6.19
C ASN A 79 23.96 4.05 6.32
N GLU A 80 23.57 2.78 6.28
CA GLU A 80 24.45 1.60 6.38
C GLU A 80 24.34 0.72 5.13
N THR A 81 25.24 -0.25 4.99
CA THR A 81 25.21 -1.26 3.91
C THR A 81 25.26 -2.68 4.47
N LYS A 82 24.69 -2.87 5.66
CA LYS A 82 24.77 -4.10 6.45
C LYS A 82 24.20 -5.30 5.70
N TYR A 83 23.13 -5.12 4.93
CA TYR A 83 22.41 -6.20 4.24
C TYR A 83 22.68 -6.24 2.72
N GLN A 84 23.50 -5.34 2.17
CA GLN A 84 23.77 -5.26 0.73
C GLN A 84 24.22 -6.61 0.14
N ALA A 85 25.30 -7.21 0.67
CA ALA A 85 25.85 -8.46 0.13
C ALA A 85 24.84 -9.62 0.17
N MET A 86 24.02 -9.65 1.23
CA MET A 86 22.97 -10.65 1.39
C MET A 86 21.87 -10.45 0.36
N LEU A 87 21.42 -9.21 0.14
CA LEU A 87 20.43 -8.89 -0.90
C LEU A 87 20.95 -9.24 -2.29
N THR A 88 22.21 -8.93 -2.62
CA THR A 88 22.81 -9.34 -3.90
C THR A 88 22.69 -10.85 -4.12
N GLN A 89 22.99 -11.66 -3.11
CA GLN A 89 22.83 -13.10 -3.17
C GLN A 89 21.35 -13.51 -3.30
N TYR A 90 20.47 -12.97 -2.47
CA TYR A 90 19.05 -13.34 -2.42
C TYR A 90 18.29 -12.99 -3.70
N PHE A 91 18.55 -11.83 -4.32
CA PHE A 91 17.99 -11.50 -5.64
C PHE A 91 18.45 -12.48 -6.71
N ALA A 92 19.75 -12.80 -6.76
CA ALA A 92 20.28 -13.76 -7.72
C ALA A 92 19.67 -15.17 -7.54
N GLN A 93 19.39 -15.59 -6.31
CA GLN A 93 18.72 -16.87 -6.02
C GLN A 93 17.23 -16.83 -6.36
N ALA A 94 16.52 -15.74 -6.04
CA ALA A 94 15.10 -15.60 -6.32
C ALA A 94 14.81 -15.61 -7.83
N LEU A 95 15.72 -15.04 -8.64
CA LEU A 95 15.62 -14.98 -10.10
C LEU A 95 15.91 -16.32 -10.80
N GLN A 96 16.61 -17.26 -10.15
CA GLN A 96 16.98 -18.54 -10.78
C GLN A 96 15.74 -19.31 -11.26
N GLY A 97 15.63 -19.45 -12.58
CA GLY A 97 14.50 -20.13 -13.24
C GLY A 97 13.20 -19.33 -13.28
N ARG A 98 13.23 -18.02 -12.96
CA ARG A 98 12.07 -17.13 -12.91
C ARG A 98 12.38 -15.80 -13.61
N PRO A 99 12.28 -15.74 -14.95
CA PRO A 99 12.50 -14.47 -15.65
C PRO A 99 11.54 -13.40 -15.13
N HIS A 100 12.03 -12.17 -14.94
CA HIS A 100 11.26 -11.04 -14.38
C HIS A 100 10.67 -11.30 -12.99
N PHE A 101 11.17 -12.31 -12.26
CA PHE A 101 10.55 -12.82 -11.03
C PHE A 101 9.11 -13.35 -11.22
N ASP A 102 8.70 -13.70 -12.45
CA ASP A 102 7.45 -14.41 -12.70
C ASP A 102 7.63 -15.88 -12.32
N THR A 103 6.82 -16.35 -11.36
CA THR A 103 6.90 -17.71 -10.81
C THR A 103 6.48 -18.81 -11.79
N GLY A 104 5.93 -18.47 -12.97
CA GLY A 104 5.70 -19.41 -14.08
C GLY A 104 4.69 -20.54 -13.81
N GLY A 105 4.30 -20.81 -12.56
CA GLY A 105 3.49 -21.96 -12.16
C GLY A 105 2.67 -21.73 -10.89
N SER A 106 1.73 -22.64 -10.65
CA SER A 106 0.74 -22.62 -9.56
C SER A 106 1.40 -22.83 -8.18
N TYR A 107 2.08 -21.81 -7.66
CA TYR A 107 2.46 -21.80 -6.25
C TYR A 107 1.32 -21.24 -5.40
N PHE A 108 1.05 -21.97 -4.32
CA PHE A 108 0.01 -21.67 -3.34
C PHE A 108 0.38 -20.40 -2.56
N SER A 109 -0.24 -19.26 -2.92
CA SER A 109 -0.17 -18.06 -2.08
C SER A 109 -1.21 -18.17 -0.98
N ILE A 110 -0.78 -18.52 0.25
CA ILE A 110 -1.59 -18.27 1.44
C ILE A 110 -1.48 -16.77 1.73
N THR A 111 -2.32 -15.97 1.10
CA THR A 111 -2.52 -14.60 1.57
C THR A 111 -3.24 -14.69 2.90
N LEU A 112 -2.51 -14.44 3.99
CA LEU A 112 -3.08 -14.15 5.32
C LEU A 112 -3.94 -12.85 5.33
N LEU A 113 -4.18 -12.25 4.17
CA LEU A 113 -5.14 -11.17 3.95
C LEU A 113 -6.30 -11.70 3.10
N HIS A 114 -7.27 -12.32 3.78
CA HIS A 114 -8.64 -12.64 3.33
C HIS A 114 -8.84 -13.22 1.89
N TYR A 115 -8.89 -14.55 1.83
CA TYR A 115 -9.98 -15.38 1.27
C TYR A 115 -10.60 -14.97 -0.09
N SER A 116 -10.15 -15.59 -1.19
CA SER A 116 -11.06 -16.19 -2.20
C SER A 116 -10.32 -17.18 -3.11
N ASP A 117 -10.92 -18.36 -3.32
CA ASP A 117 -10.38 -19.58 -3.95
C ASP A 117 -9.83 -19.50 -5.40
N ASP A 118 -9.59 -18.31 -5.98
CA ASP A 118 -9.02 -18.15 -7.34
C ASP A 118 -7.51 -17.84 -7.31
N HIS A 119 -6.74 -18.71 -6.63
CA HIS A 119 -5.35 -18.48 -6.19
C HIS A 119 -4.26 -18.80 -7.23
N SER A 120 -4.58 -18.78 -8.53
CA SER A 120 -3.64 -19.22 -9.57
C SER A 120 -3.04 -18.11 -10.45
N SER A 121 -3.34 -16.83 -10.21
CA SER A 121 -3.13 -15.81 -11.26
C SER A 121 -2.46 -14.47 -10.90
N VAL A 122 -2.13 -14.17 -9.64
CA VAL A 122 -1.60 -12.84 -9.25
C VAL A 122 -0.08 -12.71 -9.43
N LYS A 123 0.39 -12.78 -10.68
CA LYS A 123 1.83 -12.82 -11.01
C LYS A 123 2.49 -11.46 -11.15
N THR A 124 1.72 -10.46 -11.56
CA THR A 124 2.25 -9.10 -11.77
C THR A 124 2.57 -8.43 -10.43
N PHE A 125 1.80 -8.76 -9.39
CA PHE A 125 2.07 -8.30 -8.02
C PHE A 125 3.40 -8.83 -7.49
N ASP A 126 3.65 -10.14 -7.60
CA ASP A 126 4.92 -10.74 -7.16
C ASP A 126 6.11 -10.05 -7.83
N SER A 127 6.06 -9.93 -9.15
CA SER A 127 7.12 -9.30 -9.95
C SER A 127 7.34 -7.84 -9.51
N LEU A 128 6.25 -7.07 -9.35
CA LEU A 128 6.29 -5.68 -8.87
C LEU A 128 6.93 -5.55 -7.49
N GLN A 129 6.63 -6.46 -6.56
CA GLN A 129 7.27 -6.43 -5.23
C GLN A 129 8.78 -6.60 -5.34
N TYR A 130 9.27 -7.48 -6.22
CA TYR A 130 10.71 -7.61 -6.48
C TYR A 130 11.30 -6.38 -7.18
N GLY A 131 10.59 -5.78 -8.14
CA GLY A 131 11.02 -4.54 -8.78
C GLY A 131 11.12 -3.39 -7.78
N PHE A 132 10.14 -3.25 -6.89
CA PHE A 132 10.14 -2.26 -5.83
C PHE A 132 11.26 -2.51 -4.81
N ALA A 133 11.42 -3.75 -4.35
CA ALA A 133 12.54 -4.16 -3.50
C ALA A 133 13.90 -3.81 -4.13
N ALA A 134 14.04 -4.05 -5.44
CA ALA A 134 15.26 -3.73 -6.17
C ALA A 134 15.50 -2.22 -6.23
N MET A 135 14.46 -1.40 -6.44
CA MET A 135 14.62 0.05 -6.35
C MET A 135 15.03 0.53 -4.96
N ARG A 136 14.43 0.01 -3.89
CA ARG A 136 14.83 0.38 -2.53
C ARG A 136 16.29 -0.02 -2.25
N ALA A 137 16.72 -1.19 -2.73
CA ALA A 137 18.13 -1.60 -2.65
C ALA A 137 19.06 -0.70 -3.49
N TYR A 138 18.66 -0.32 -4.71
CA TYR A 138 19.41 0.66 -5.50
C TYR A 138 19.52 2.00 -4.78
N GLU A 139 18.44 2.48 -4.15
CA GLU A 139 18.46 3.74 -3.43
C GLU A 139 19.42 3.72 -2.24
N ALA A 140 19.44 2.62 -1.48
CA ALA A 140 20.32 2.40 -0.35
C ALA A 140 21.80 2.28 -0.77
N TYR A 141 22.10 1.55 -1.86
CA TYR A 141 23.47 1.12 -2.17
C TYR A 141 24.08 1.72 -3.44
N LYS A 142 23.27 2.34 -4.29
CA LYS A 142 23.65 2.82 -5.64
C LYS A 142 24.31 1.74 -6.54
N ASP A 143 23.97 0.47 -6.30
CA ASP A 143 24.46 -0.65 -7.10
C ASP A 143 23.57 -0.87 -8.33
N GLN A 144 24.17 -0.71 -9.51
CA GLN A 144 23.50 -0.81 -10.80
C GLN A 144 22.81 -2.16 -11.04
N THR A 145 23.26 -3.23 -10.38
CA THR A 145 22.63 -4.55 -10.46
C THR A 145 21.16 -4.49 -10.01
N PHE A 146 20.88 -3.78 -8.92
CA PHE A 146 19.50 -3.63 -8.43
C PHE A 146 18.67 -2.73 -9.34
N LEU A 147 19.25 -1.64 -9.87
CA LEU A 147 18.55 -0.82 -10.87
C LEU A 147 18.19 -1.63 -12.13
N ASN A 148 19.09 -2.51 -12.59
CA ASN A 148 18.81 -3.36 -13.73
C ASN A 148 17.66 -4.36 -13.46
N TYR A 149 17.58 -4.94 -12.25
CA TYR A 149 16.42 -5.77 -11.87
C TYR A 149 15.12 -4.99 -11.87
N ALA A 150 15.13 -3.76 -11.36
CA ALA A 150 13.96 -2.90 -11.35
C ALA A 150 13.50 -2.51 -12.77
N LEU A 151 14.44 -2.16 -13.66
CA LEU A 151 14.16 -1.86 -15.07
C LEU A 151 13.55 -3.06 -15.80
N ASP A 152 14.08 -4.26 -15.57
CA ASP A 152 13.60 -5.50 -16.15
C ASP A 152 12.15 -5.80 -15.73
N VAL A 153 11.87 -5.73 -14.42
CA VAL A 153 10.51 -5.87 -13.88
C VAL A 153 9.59 -4.78 -14.44
N TRP A 154 10.03 -3.52 -14.44
CA TRP A 154 9.20 -2.42 -14.93
C TRP A 154 8.80 -2.63 -16.39
N SER A 155 9.74 -3.02 -17.25
CA SER A 155 9.45 -3.27 -18.68
C SER A 155 8.43 -4.40 -18.86
N PHE A 156 8.51 -5.44 -18.04
CA PHE A 156 7.53 -6.51 -18.04
C PHE A 156 6.13 -6.01 -17.63
N ILE A 157 6.04 -5.22 -16.57
CA ILE A 157 4.76 -4.73 -16.03
C ILE A 157 4.15 -3.62 -16.89
N ASP A 158 4.97 -2.77 -17.51
CA ASP A 158 4.52 -1.77 -18.46
C ASP A 158 3.77 -2.43 -19.63
N SER A 159 4.26 -3.58 -20.12
CA SER A 159 3.55 -4.37 -21.13
C SER A 159 2.17 -4.88 -20.65
N MET A 160 1.98 -5.07 -19.33
CA MET A 160 0.71 -5.45 -18.71
C MET A 160 -0.17 -4.25 -18.33
N THR A 161 0.28 -3.03 -18.59
CA THR A 161 -0.41 -1.80 -18.27
C THR A 161 -1.02 -1.21 -19.54
N LEU A 162 -2.29 -0.80 -19.48
CA LEU A 162 -2.99 -0.29 -20.65
C LEU A 162 -2.41 1.06 -21.09
N SER A 163 -1.84 1.10 -22.29
CA SER A 163 -1.47 2.33 -22.99
C SER A 163 -2.65 2.97 -23.71
N GLN A 164 -2.47 4.21 -24.21
CA GLN A 164 -3.51 4.88 -25.00
C GLN A 164 -3.85 4.08 -26.27
N GLN A 165 -2.84 3.52 -26.94
CA GLN A 165 -3.04 2.69 -28.11
C GLN A 165 -3.93 1.47 -27.80
N ASN A 166 -3.76 0.85 -26.63
CA ASN A 166 -4.57 -0.29 -26.22
C ASN A 166 -6.03 0.09 -26.00
N VAL A 167 -6.24 1.24 -25.34
CA VAL A 167 -7.57 1.80 -25.10
C VAL A 167 -8.27 2.10 -26.44
N ASP A 168 -7.56 2.72 -27.38
CA ASP A 168 -8.11 3.09 -28.70
C ASP A 168 -8.41 1.86 -29.58
N SER A 169 -7.56 0.83 -29.51
CA SER A 169 -7.74 -0.41 -30.28
C SER A 169 -8.74 -1.38 -29.65
N GLY A 170 -9.15 -1.16 -28.40
CA GLY A 170 -9.96 -2.11 -27.65
C GLY A 170 -9.25 -3.45 -27.40
N SER A 171 -7.91 -3.46 -27.38
CA SER A 171 -7.10 -4.68 -27.22
C SER A 171 -5.80 -4.42 -26.46
N SER A 172 -5.32 -5.41 -25.72
CA SER A 172 -4.01 -5.37 -25.06
C SER A 172 -3.17 -6.52 -25.63
N PRO A 173 -2.12 -6.29 -26.43
CA PRO A 173 -1.38 -7.36 -27.11
C PRO A 173 -0.93 -8.56 -26.25
N PRO A 174 -0.46 -8.39 -25.00
CA PRO A 174 -0.11 -9.54 -24.17
C PRO A 174 -1.33 -10.31 -23.66
N LYS A 175 -2.53 -9.77 -23.82
CA LYS A 175 -3.81 -10.35 -23.42
C LYS A 175 -4.67 -10.69 -24.64
N ASN A 176 -5.07 -11.94 -24.74
CA ASN A 176 -5.98 -12.39 -25.78
C ASN A 176 -7.45 -12.08 -25.39
N LEU A 177 -7.76 -10.81 -25.16
CA LEU A 177 -9.09 -10.35 -24.76
C LEU A 177 -9.41 -8.98 -25.37
N THR A 178 -10.70 -8.75 -25.64
CA THR A 178 -11.24 -7.45 -26.05
C THR A 178 -11.56 -6.61 -24.82
N ILE A 179 -10.96 -5.43 -24.70
CA ILE A 179 -11.25 -4.48 -23.62
C ILE A 179 -12.26 -3.43 -24.08
N ARG A 180 -13.00 -2.84 -23.13
CA ARG A 180 -13.98 -1.77 -23.45
C ARG A 180 -13.34 -0.39 -23.69
N GLY A 181 -12.06 -0.21 -23.36
CA GLY A 181 -11.35 1.07 -23.40
C GLY A 181 -11.82 2.07 -22.33
N THR A 182 -13.12 2.12 -22.04
CA THR A 182 -13.74 2.95 -21.01
C THR A 182 -14.66 2.14 -20.09
N CYS A 183 -14.76 2.59 -18.83
CA CYS A 183 -15.76 2.16 -17.85
C CYS A 183 -16.32 3.41 -17.15
N LYS A 184 -17.64 3.45 -16.93
CA LYS A 184 -18.37 4.65 -16.43
C LYS A 184 -18.04 5.92 -17.24
N ASP A 185 -17.95 5.78 -18.56
CA ASP A 185 -17.56 6.84 -19.49
C ASP A 185 -16.16 7.45 -19.23
N GLN A 186 -15.33 6.77 -18.45
CA GLN A 186 -13.97 7.19 -18.13
C GLN A 186 -12.94 6.18 -18.65
N SER A 187 -11.78 6.67 -19.06
CA SER A 187 -10.71 5.84 -19.66
C SER A 187 -10.14 4.82 -18.67
N LEU A 188 -9.76 3.65 -19.21
CA LEU A 188 -9.01 2.59 -18.53
C LEU A 188 -7.47 2.76 -18.67
N LEU A 189 -7.00 3.80 -19.36
CA LEU A 189 -5.57 4.14 -19.51
C LEU A 189 -4.86 4.13 -18.16
N GLY A 190 -3.74 3.39 -18.08
CA GLY A 190 -2.93 3.25 -16.88
C GLY A 190 -3.31 2.09 -15.96
N GLY A 191 -4.41 1.39 -16.24
CA GLY A 191 -4.80 0.20 -15.48
C GLY A 191 -3.88 -0.99 -15.77
N THR A 192 -3.39 -1.64 -14.72
CA THR A 192 -2.48 -2.78 -14.82
C THR A 192 -3.21 -4.09 -14.48
N PHE A 193 -3.08 -5.10 -15.34
CA PHE A 193 -3.69 -6.41 -15.11
C PHE A 193 -3.02 -7.15 -13.95
N ILE A 194 -3.82 -7.87 -13.15
CA ILE A 194 -3.30 -8.67 -12.02
C ILE A 194 -2.58 -9.95 -12.47
N SER A 195 -2.79 -10.36 -13.72
CA SER A 195 -2.26 -11.60 -14.28
C SER A 195 -1.45 -11.32 -15.53
N SER A 196 -0.34 -12.03 -15.72
CA SER A 196 0.48 -11.98 -16.94
C SER A 196 0.03 -12.96 -18.03
N PHE A 197 -0.90 -13.87 -17.74
CA PHE A 197 -1.31 -14.88 -18.72
C PHE A 197 -2.16 -14.28 -19.85
N PRO A 198 -1.91 -14.67 -21.12
CA PRO A 198 -2.67 -14.17 -22.26
C PRO A 198 -4.18 -14.42 -22.17
N ASN A 199 -4.57 -15.62 -21.73
CA ASN A 199 -5.97 -15.99 -21.49
C ASN A 199 -6.35 -15.88 -19.99
N GLY A 200 -5.54 -15.13 -19.22
CA GLY A 200 -5.78 -14.93 -17.79
C GLY A 200 -6.90 -13.95 -17.52
N SER A 201 -7.03 -13.60 -16.24
CA SER A 201 -8.01 -12.62 -15.76
C SER A 201 -7.96 -11.29 -16.52
N SER A 202 -9.12 -10.73 -16.84
CA SER A 202 -9.30 -9.37 -17.40
C SER A 202 -9.35 -8.29 -16.31
N ILE A 203 -9.01 -8.67 -15.08
CA ILE A 203 -9.10 -7.81 -13.90
C ILE A 203 -7.86 -6.94 -13.78
N MET A 204 -8.09 -5.66 -13.51
CA MET A 204 -7.08 -4.67 -13.18
C MET A 204 -7.29 -4.22 -11.73
N SER A 205 -6.22 -4.11 -10.97
CA SER A 205 -6.28 -3.81 -9.53
C SER A 205 -5.64 -2.48 -9.19
N SER A 206 -6.18 -1.79 -8.17
CA SER A 206 -5.59 -0.58 -7.61
C SER A 206 -4.20 -0.84 -7.05
N THR A 207 -4.02 -1.95 -6.32
CA THR A 207 -2.72 -2.30 -5.71
C THR A 207 -1.62 -2.47 -6.75
N VAL A 208 -1.88 -3.26 -7.81
CA VAL A 208 -0.88 -3.50 -8.87
C VAL A 208 -0.58 -2.21 -9.62
N SER A 209 -1.61 -1.42 -9.93
CA SER A 209 -1.44 -0.14 -10.64
C SER A 209 -0.70 0.90 -9.78
N ALA A 210 -0.95 0.94 -8.48
CA ALA A 210 -0.27 1.85 -7.54
C ALA A 210 1.20 1.46 -7.34
N LEU A 211 1.51 0.17 -7.18
CA LEU A 211 2.90 -0.31 -7.10
C LEU A 211 3.67 -0.06 -8.39
N PHE A 212 3.02 -0.23 -9.56
CA PHE A 212 3.62 0.14 -10.83
C PHE A 212 3.90 1.65 -10.91
N ALA A 213 2.99 2.49 -10.40
CA ALA A 213 3.23 3.93 -10.30
C ALA A 213 4.42 4.25 -9.38
N ILE A 214 4.49 3.66 -8.18
CA ILE A 214 5.62 3.81 -7.24
C ILE A 214 6.93 3.44 -7.93
N LEU A 215 7.02 2.24 -8.51
CA LEU A 215 8.22 1.78 -9.22
C LEU A 215 8.63 2.75 -10.34
N SER A 216 7.66 3.23 -11.13
CA SER A 216 7.90 4.20 -12.18
C SER A 216 8.46 5.52 -11.62
N ILE A 217 7.92 6.04 -10.52
CA ILE A 217 8.40 7.30 -9.93
C ILE A 217 9.86 7.17 -9.46
N HIS A 218 10.20 6.06 -8.80
CA HIS A 218 11.58 5.80 -8.39
C HIS A 218 12.52 5.68 -9.59
N LEU A 219 12.08 5.03 -10.67
CA LEU A 219 12.86 4.93 -11.91
C LEU A 219 13.03 6.30 -12.59
N ALA A 220 12.01 7.15 -12.59
CA ALA A 220 12.13 8.52 -13.07
C ALA A 220 13.20 9.30 -12.32
N SER A 221 13.23 9.17 -10.99
CA SER A 221 14.26 9.80 -10.14
C SER A 221 15.66 9.26 -10.47
N ALA A 222 15.79 7.94 -10.61
CA ALA A 222 17.07 7.27 -10.83
C ALA A 222 17.66 7.51 -12.23
N THR A 223 16.82 7.66 -13.25
CA THR A 223 17.23 7.69 -14.67
C THR A 223 17.04 9.05 -15.33
N SER A 224 16.30 9.96 -14.70
CA SER A 224 15.85 11.24 -15.28
C SER A 224 14.99 11.09 -16.55
N ASP A 225 14.40 9.92 -16.79
CA ASP A 225 13.48 9.70 -17.91
C ASP A 225 12.03 10.03 -17.52
N SER A 226 11.46 11.04 -18.17
CA SER A 226 10.08 11.51 -17.95
C SER A 226 8.99 10.54 -18.40
N SER A 227 9.31 9.54 -19.22
CA SER A 227 8.34 8.52 -19.64
C SER A 227 7.82 7.74 -18.43
N TYR A 228 8.68 7.46 -17.45
CA TYR A 228 8.27 6.83 -16.20
C TYR A 228 7.26 7.67 -15.40
N LEU A 229 7.44 8.99 -15.33
CA LEU A 229 6.44 9.87 -14.70
C LEU A 229 5.11 9.86 -15.43
N THR A 230 5.14 9.73 -16.77
CA THR A 230 3.93 9.60 -17.58
C THR A 230 3.19 8.31 -17.24
N SER A 231 3.89 7.18 -17.15
CA SER A 231 3.29 5.90 -16.72
C SER A 231 2.71 5.98 -15.31
N ALA A 232 3.45 6.58 -14.36
CA ALA A 232 2.96 6.77 -12.99
C ALA A 232 1.69 7.63 -12.93
N THR A 233 1.67 8.75 -13.65
CA THR A 233 0.51 9.67 -13.71
C THR A 233 -0.71 8.98 -14.32
N ASN A 234 -0.51 8.19 -15.37
CA ASN A 234 -1.58 7.42 -16.00
C ASN A 234 -2.16 6.38 -15.02
N SER A 235 -1.32 5.66 -14.29
CA SER A 235 -1.78 4.65 -13.32
C SER A 235 -2.51 5.24 -12.12
N ILE A 236 -2.07 6.39 -11.60
CA ILE A 236 -2.83 7.09 -10.54
C ILE A 236 -4.14 7.65 -11.08
N GLY A 237 -4.12 8.24 -12.27
CA GLY A 237 -5.35 8.70 -12.92
C GLY A 237 -6.35 7.55 -13.19
N PHE A 238 -5.86 6.34 -13.51
CA PHE A 238 -6.72 5.15 -13.62
C PHE A 238 -7.42 4.85 -12.29
N ILE A 239 -6.65 4.81 -11.19
CA ILE A 239 -7.19 4.51 -9.86
C ILE A 239 -8.22 5.56 -9.47
N GLU A 240 -7.91 6.84 -9.65
CA GLU A 240 -8.82 7.95 -9.35
C GLU A 240 -10.14 7.84 -10.12
N ARG A 241 -10.08 7.54 -11.42
CA ARG A 241 -11.28 7.41 -12.27
C ARG A 241 -12.10 6.15 -11.96
N GLN A 242 -11.43 5.02 -11.78
CA GLN A 242 -12.13 3.72 -11.78
C GLN A 242 -12.36 3.14 -10.40
N LEU A 243 -11.42 3.36 -9.47
CA LEU A 243 -11.29 2.63 -8.21
C LEU A 243 -11.31 3.54 -6.97
N TYR A 244 -11.39 4.86 -7.15
CA TYR A 244 -11.70 5.81 -6.11
C TYR A 244 -13.16 6.24 -6.24
N SER A 245 -13.89 6.34 -5.13
CA SER A 245 -15.30 6.72 -5.16
C SER A 245 -15.67 7.65 -4.00
N PRO A 246 -15.78 8.96 -4.25
CA PRO A 246 -16.22 9.91 -3.23
C PRO A 246 -17.71 9.78 -2.87
N THR A 247 -18.46 8.95 -3.61
CA THR A 247 -19.93 8.86 -3.51
C THR A 247 -20.45 7.75 -2.59
N GLN A 248 -19.57 6.89 -2.06
CA GLN A 248 -19.96 5.74 -1.22
C GLN A 248 -19.64 5.94 0.27
N ALA A 249 -19.72 7.18 0.76
CA ALA A 249 -19.51 7.57 2.16
C ALA A 249 -18.12 7.24 2.75
N VAL A 250 -17.16 6.84 1.91
CA VAL A 250 -15.76 6.58 2.29
C VAL A 250 -14.86 6.94 1.12
N ASP A 251 -13.99 7.93 1.32
CA ASP A 251 -12.97 8.38 0.37
C ASP A 251 -11.79 7.39 0.34
N LEU A 252 -12.08 6.13 0.00
CA LEU A 252 -11.15 5.00 0.05
C LEU A 252 -10.98 4.32 -1.30
N VAL A 253 -9.86 3.62 -1.45
CA VAL A 253 -9.48 2.95 -2.70
C VAL A 253 -10.03 1.52 -2.74
N MET A 254 -10.85 1.24 -3.76
CA MET A 254 -11.45 -0.05 -4.06
C MET A 254 -10.44 -1.02 -4.68
N GLN A 255 -10.76 -2.32 -4.65
CA GLN A 255 -9.80 -3.36 -5.03
C GLN A 255 -9.51 -3.40 -6.53
N GLN A 256 -10.55 -3.52 -7.38
CA GLN A 256 -10.34 -3.92 -8.77
C GLN A 256 -11.56 -3.71 -9.67
N VAL A 257 -11.30 -3.65 -10.98
CA VAL A 257 -12.30 -3.52 -12.04
C VAL A 257 -11.97 -4.47 -13.20
N SER A 258 -12.98 -5.05 -13.83
CA SER A 258 -12.80 -5.82 -15.07
C SER A 258 -12.70 -4.91 -16.30
N ALA A 259 -11.65 -5.09 -17.10
CA ALA A 259 -11.47 -4.37 -18.37
C ALA A 259 -12.50 -4.77 -19.45
N THR A 260 -13.14 -5.93 -19.31
CA THR A 260 -14.10 -6.45 -20.30
C THR A 260 -15.56 -6.20 -19.91
N THR A 261 -15.90 -6.31 -18.63
CA THR A 261 -17.29 -6.18 -18.16
C THR A 261 -17.56 -4.86 -17.43
N CYS A 262 -16.51 -4.13 -17.03
CA CYS A 262 -16.60 -3.00 -16.09
C CYS A 262 -17.21 -3.38 -14.73
N SER A 263 -17.24 -4.67 -14.36
CA SER A 263 -17.64 -5.08 -13.02
C SER A 263 -16.62 -4.59 -12.00
N LEU A 264 -17.11 -3.91 -10.97
CA LEU A 264 -16.30 -3.32 -9.90
C LEU A 264 -16.37 -4.20 -8.66
N ASP A 265 -15.21 -4.50 -8.08
CA ASP A 265 -15.09 -5.06 -6.74
C ASP A 265 -14.81 -3.92 -5.76
N GLN A 266 -15.81 -3.62 -4.94
CA GLN A 266 -15.81 -2.53 -3.97
C GLN A 266 -15.16 -2.91 -2.64
N SER A 267 -14.50 -4.08 -2.56
CA SER A 267 -13.79 -4.49 -1.36
C SER A 267 -12.73 -3.45 -0.99
N LEU A 268 -12.68 -3.13 0.31
CA LEU A 268 -11.84 -2.08 0.86
C LEU A 268 -10.75 -2.72 1.72
N PHE A 269 -9.50 -2.50 1.33
CA PHE A 269 -8.34 -2.98 2.07
C PHE A 269 -7.39 -1.83 2.40
N PRO A 270 -6.74 -1.85 3.59
CA PRO A 270 -5.84 -0.78 3.99
C PRO A 270 -4.68 -0.61 3.01
N TYR A 271 -4.10 -1.71 2.51
CA TYR A 271 -2.98 -1.66 1.56
C TYR A 271 -3.31 -0.96 0.24
N ASN A 272 -4.55 -1.04 -0.27
CA ASN A 272 -4.94 -0.32 -1.49
C ASN A 272 -4.77 1.19 -1.31
N SER A 273 -5.25 1.70 -0.18
CA SER A 273 -5.12 3.13 0.15
C SER A 273 -3.68 3.48 0.50
N GLY A 274 -2.98 2.57 1.19
CA GLY A 274 -1.57 2.70 1.54
C GLY A 274 -0.67 2.96 0.34
N PHE A 275 -0.71 2.09 -0.68
CA PHE A 275 0.11 2.26 -1.88
C PHE A 275 -0.26 3.49 -2.71
N VAL A 276 -1.54 3.88 -2.75
CA VAL A 276 -1.96 5.11 -3.46
C VAL A 276 -1.45 6.36 -2.76
N ILE A 277 -1.52 6.42 -1.42
CA ILE A 277 -0.93 7.50 -0.62
C ILE A 277 0.56 7.63 -0.95
N GLU A 278 1.30 6.51 -0.92
CA GLU A 278 2.74 6.50 -1.20
C GLU A 278 3.05 6.99 -2.62
N ALA A 279 2.32 6.52 -3.62
CA ALA A 279 2.50 6.96 -4.99
C ALA A 279 2.24 8.47 -5.17
N ILE A 280 1.17 8.99 -4.58
CA ILE A 280 0.83 10.42 -4.66
C ILE A 280 1.89 11.27 -3.95
N CYS A 281 2.31 10.88 -2.73
CA CYS A 281 3.36 11.58 -1.99
C CYS A 281 4.66 11.68 -2.80
N ASN A 282 5.08 10.60 -3.44
CA ASN A 282 6.27 10.61 -4.29
C ASN A 282 6.06 11.43 -5.58
N LEU A 283 4.90 11.38 -6.24
CA LEU A 283 4.60 12.23 -7.40
C LEU A 283 4.69 13.72 -7.07
N LEU A 284 4.17 14.13 -5.90
CA LEU A 284 4.21 15.53 -5.45
C LEU A 284 5.64 16.05 -5.23
N SER A 285 6.64 15.17 -5.08
CA SER A 285 8.05 15.58 -5.01
C SER A 285 8.62 16.11 -6.34
N PHE A 286 7.97 15.78 -7.47
CA PHE A 286 8.37 16.26 -8.80
C PHE A 286 7.71 17.58 -9.19
N GLY A 287 6.72 18.06 -8.43
CA GLY A 287 6.04 19.31 -8.70
C GLY A 287 4.74 19.46 -7.92
N SER A 288 4.28 20.71 -7.79
CA SER A 288 3.00 21.02 -7.17
C SER A 288 1.83 20.61 -8.07
N ASN A 289 0.91 19.81 -7.55
CA ASN A 289 -0.37 19.50 -8.19
C ASN A 289 -1.48 19.55 -7.12
N SER A 290 -2.34 20.58 -7.18
CA SER A 290 -3.39 20.80 -6.19
C SER A 290 -4.47 19.72 -6.20
N GLU A 291 -4.74 19.09 -7.35
CA GLU A 291 -5.72 18.01 -7.45
C GLU A 291 -5.20 16.75 -6.76
N LEU A 292 -3.95 16.36 -7.04
CA LEU A 292 -3.29 15.25 -6.34
C LEU A 292 -3.14 15.51 -4.84
N GLN A 293 -2.86 16.76 -4.45
CA GLN A 293 -2.77 17.13 -3.05
C GLN A 293 -4.13 17.00 -2.34
N SER A 294 -5.23 17.44 -2.97
CA SER A 294 -6.58 17.24 -2.44
C SER A 294 -6.91 15.75 -2.32
N LEU A 295 -6.61 14.96 -3.35
CA LEU A 295 -6.85 13.51 -3.34
C LEU A 295 -6.07 12.81 -2.22
N LEU A 296 -4.81 13.19 -2.01
CA LEU A 296 -4.00 12.69 -0.90
C LEU A 296 -4.66 12.99 0.46
N HIS A 297 -5.12 14.24 0.64
CA HIS A 297 -5.73 14.68 1.90
C HIS A 297 -7.01 13.90 2.19
N ASP A 298 -7.87 13.70 1.19
CA ASP A 298 -9.12 12.94 1.33
C ASP A 298 -8.85 11.48 1.70
N ILE A 299 -7.92 10.82 1.00
CA ILE A 299 -7.58 9.41 1.25
C ILE A 299 -6.93 9.23 2.63
N VAL A 300 -6.03 10.13 3.05
CA VAL A 300 -5.38 10.05 4.37
C VAL A 300 -6.40 10.22 5.49
N ASP A 301 -7.31 11.18 5.36
CA ASP A 301 -8.36 11.39 6.36
C ASP A 301 -9.28 10.18 6.49
N ALA A 302 -9.72 9.62 5.36
CA ALA A 302 -10.56 8.43 5.36
C ALA A 302 -9.81 7.20 5.86
N ALA A 303 -8.58 6.96 5.41
CA ALA A 303 -7.83 5.74 5.72
C ALA A 303 -7.44 5.65 7.20
N THR A 304 -7.13 6.78 7.83
CA THR A 304 -6.80 6.87 9.26
C THR A 304 -8.03 6.91 10.18
N THR A 305 -9.25 6.87 9.62
CA THR A 305 -10.52 6.85 10.38
C THR A 305 -11.49 5.72 9.97
N SER A 306 -11.11 4.92 8.96
CA SER A 306 -11.88 3.81 8.39
C SER A 306 -12.17 2.66 9.38
N ALA A 307 -13.43 2.53 9.77
CA ALA A 307 -13.94 1.42 10.59
C ALA A 307 -13.84 0.01 9.94
N PRO A 308 -13.89 -0.17 8.60
CA PRO A 308 -13.67 -1.46 7.95
C PRO A 308 -12.44 -2.23 8.47
N TRP A 309 -11.26 -1.60 8.47
CA TRP A 309 -10.02 -2.26 8.89
C TRP A 309 -9.52 -1.85 10.27
N MET A 310 -9.99 -0.75 10.85
CA MET A 310 -9.55 -0.35 12.18
C MET A 310 -10.43 -0.89 13.30
N SER A 311 -9.77 -1.19 14.42
CA SER A 311 -10.42 -1.38 15.71
C SER A 311 -10.99 -0.05 16.20
N THR A 312 -12.30 -0.01 16.47
CA THR A 312 -12.98 1.20 16.96
C THR A 312 -12.58 1.58 18.38
N SER A 313 -12.04 0.64 19.17
CA SER A 313 -11.60 0.89 20.54
C SER A 313 -10.14 1.34 20.63
N THR A 314 -9.29 0.94 19.68
CA THR A 314 -7.84 1.16 19.77
C THR A 314 -7.26 2.01 18.64
N GLY A 315 -7.97 2.18 17.52
CA GLY A 315 -7.43 2.84 16.31
C GLY A 315 -6.36 2.01 15.59
N VAL A 316 -6.19 0.74 15.96
CA VAL A 316 -5.20 -0.18 15.38
C VAL A 316 -5.80 -0.95 14.21
N ILE A 317 -5.02 -1.15 13.14
CA ILE A 317 -5.42 -1.97 12.00
C ILE A 317 -5.57 -3.44 12.44
N LYS A 318 -6.74 -4.03 12.18
CA LYS A 318 -7.03 -5.43 12.47
C LYS A 318 -6.16 -6.33 11.59
N GLY A 319 -5.30 -7.15 12.19
CA GLY A 319 -4.39 -8.03 11.46
C GLY A 319 -3.08 -7.37 11.03
N GLY A 320 -2.92 -6.06 11.27
CA GLY A 320 -1.80 -5.26 10.76
C GLY A 320 -1.89 -4.97 9.26
N ASP A 321 -1.04 -4.06 8.81
CA ASP A 321 -0.84 -3.76 7.39
C ASP A 321 0.57 -3.18 7.21
N ILE A 322 1.24 -3.50 6.10
CA ILE A 322 2.59 -2.98 5.82
C ILE A 322 2.54 -1.62 5.11
N ALA A 323 1.61 -1.45 4.18
CA ALA A 323 1.62 -0.34 3.24
C ALA A 323 1.04 0.95 3.86
N LEU A 324 -0.08 0.86 4.58
CA LEU A 324 -0.75 2.02 5.15
C LEU A 324 0.06 2.68 6.27
N PRO A 325 0.59 1.98 7.29
CA PRO A 325 1.46 2.62 8.27
C PRO A 325 2.71 3.23 7.64
N HIS A 326 3.34 2.52 6.70
CA HIS A 326 4.50 3.02 5.96
C HIS A 326 4.18 4.32 5.21
N SER A 327 3.12 4.34 4.41
CA SER A 327 2.79 5.49 3.57
C SER A 327 2.32 6.70 4.38
N ILE A 328 1.69 6.49 5.53
CA ILE A 328 1.35 7.58 6.47
C ILE A 328 2.61 8.18 7.11
N ALA A 329 3.60 7.36 7.46
CA ALA A 329 4.89 7.87 7.94
C ALA A 329 5.62 8.65 6.84
N LEU A 330 5.58 8.16 5.59
CA LEU A 330 6.17 8.85 4.45
C LEU A 330 5.48 10.20 4.18
N ALA A 331 4.15 10.25 4.18
CA ALA A 331 3.38 11.48 3.98
C ALA A 331 3.71 12.54 5.05
N HIS A 332 3.96 12.10 6.29
CA HIS A 332 4.43 12.95 7.37
C HIS A 332 5.85 13.49 7.10
N GLN A 333 6.77 12.60 6.73
CA GLN A 333 8.18 12.92 6.47
C GLN A 333 8.35 13.91 5.31
N LEU A 334 7.62 13.71 4.21
CA LEU A 334 7.66 14.57 3.02
C LEU A 334 6.90 15.88 3.21
N ASN A 335 6.28 16.09 4.38
CA ASN A 335 5.51 17.29 4.72
C ASN A 335 4.43 17.62 3.69
N THR A 336 3.79 16.60 3.11
CA THR A 336 2.72 16.73 2.11
C THR A 336 1.34 16.95 2.74
N LEU A 337 1.25 16.79 4.07
CA LEU A 337 0.01 16.90 4.85
C LEU A 337 -0.14 18.29 5.51
N PRO A 338 -1.37 18.82 5.61
CA PRO A 338 -1.64 20.00 6.41
C PRO A 338 -1.41 19.71 7.90
N PRO A 339 -1.21 20.75 8.75
CA PRO A 339 -0.81 20.57 10.16
C PRO A 339 -1.73 19.65 10.98
N ASP A 340 -3.04 19.69 10.75
CA ASP A 340 -4.03 18.87 11.45
C ASP A 340 -3.97 17.39 11.03
N GLN A 341 -3.84 17.12 9.73
CA GLN A 341 -3.62 15.75 9.24
C GLN A 341 -2.25 15.22 9.65
N LYS A 342 -1.22 16.07 9.70
CA LYS A 342 0.12 15.69 10.18
C LYS A 342 0.07 15.20 11.62
N SER A 343 -0.61 15.93 12.51
CA SER A 343 -0.81 15.49 13.91
C SER A 343 -1.60 14.18 13.99
N ARG A 344 -2.60 13.99 13.13
CA ARG A 344 -3.36 12.73 13.07
C ARG A 344 -2.51 11.56 12.58
N ALA A 345 -1.70 11.77 11.55
CA ALA A 345 -0.76 10.79 11.01
C ALA A 345 0.23 10.33 12.09
N GLU A 346 0.78 11.27 12.88
CA GLU A 346 1.65 10.95 14.02
C GLU A 346 0.95 10.05 15.04
N VAL A 347 -0.27 10.42 15.47
CA VAL A 347 -1.05 9.64 16.44
C VAL A 347 -1.39 8.26 15.88
N PHE A 348 -1.83 8.19 14.62
CA PHE A 348 -2.17 6.95 13.95
C PHE A 348 -0.97 6.00 13.88
N PHE A 349 0.17 6.49 13.41
CA PHE A 349 1.39 5.69 13.26
C PHE A 349 1.91 5.23 14.62
N THR A 350 1.94 6.13 15.60
CA THR A 350 2.35 5.83 16.98
C THR A 350 1.49 4.73 17.59
N ALA A 351 0.17 4.75 17.35
CA ALA A 351 -0.73 3.68 17.79
C ALA A 351 -0.38 2.33 17.15
N GLN A 352 -0.06 2.27 15.85
CA GLN A 352 0.37 1.03 15.20
C GLN A 352 1.71 0.51 15.76
N TYR A 353 2.69 1.40 15.95
CA TYR A 353 3.99 1.05 16.50
C TYR A 353 3.90 0.51 17.93
N ASN A 354 3.15 1.20 18.80
CA ASN A 354 2.95 0.79 20.19
C ASN A 354 2.19 -0.54 20.27
N SER A 355 1.24 -0.74 19.37
CA SER A 355 0.53 -2.01 19.24
C SER A 355 1.46 -3.17 18.87
N VAL A 356 2.33 -3.00 17.87
CA VAL A 356 3.32 -4.02 17.49
C VAL A 356 4.24 -4.37 18.65
N THR A 357 4.77 -3.35 19.33
CA THR A 357 5.77 -3.54 20.39
C THR A 357 5.17 -4.05 21.70
N ALA A 358 3.95 -3.66 22.07
CA ALA A 358 3.35 -4.00 23.36
C ALA A 358 2.38 -5.19 23.31
N GLN A 359 1.73 -5.44 22.17
CA GLN A 359 0.64 -6.43 22.08
C GLN A 359 0.98 -7.59 21.14
N ALA A 360 1.66 -7.29 20.04
CA ALA A 360 2.04 -8.27 19.06
C ALA A 360 3.39 -8.92 19.33
N SER A 361 4.15 -8.50 20.34
CA SER A 361 5.42 -9.13 20.72
C SER A 361 5.23 -10.14 21.86
N SER A 362 5.99 -11.23 21.82
CA SER A 362 6.33 -11.94 23.07
C SER A 362 7.63 -11.33 23.60
N ASN A 363 8.13 -11.67 24.79
CA ASN A 363 9.44 -11.15 25.27
C ASN A 363 10.66 -11.59 24.41
N THR A 364 10.42 -12.07 23.19
CA THR A 364 11.35 -12.42 22.12
C THR A 364 11.15 -11.46 20.94
N SER A 365 12.06 -11.44 19.97
CA SER A 365 11.93 -10.61 18.76
C SER A 365 10.98 -11.18 17.70
N ILE A 366 9.99 -11.97 18.14
CA ILE A 366 8.94 -12.57 17.33
C ILE A 366 7.65 -11.76 17.49
N TYR A 367 7.07 -11.36 16.36
CA TYR A 367 5.86 -10.56 16.28
C TYR A 367 4.71 -11.34 15.62
N GLY A 368 3.50 -11.21 16.19
CA GLY A 368 2.27 -11.81 15.72
C GLY A 368 1.41 -10.86 14.88
N SER A 369 0.34 -11.41 14.29
CA SER A 369 -0.63 -10.64 13.48
C SER A 369 -1.72 -9.95 14.31
N ASN A 370 -1.81 -10.27 15.61
CA ASN A 370 -2.85 -9.72 16.47
C ASN A 370 -2.35 -8.46 17.19
N TRP A 371 -2.58 -7.32 16.54
CA TRP A 371 -2.15 -6.00 17.00
C TRP A 371 -3.15 -5.38 18.00
N GLY A 372 -4.42 -5.78 17.99
CA GLY A 372 -5.47 -5.16 18.81
C GLY A 372 -5.68 -5.80 20.18
N THR A 373 -5.08 -6.96 20.45
CA THR A 373 -5.22 -7.66 21.73
C THR A 373 -3.89 -8.25 22.16
N GLN A 374 -3.64 -8.26 23.46
CA GLN A 374 -2.41 -8.78 24.03
C GLN A 374 -2.21 -10.25 23.65
N ALA A 375 -1.01 -10.59 23.17
CA ALA A 375 -0.59 -11.96 22.97
C ALA A 375 -0.58 -12.70 24.32
N ASN A 376 -1.62 -13.50 24.57
CA ASN A 376 -1.76 -14.28 25.80
C ASN A 376 -1.00 -15.62 25.78
N SER A 377 -0.20 -15.87 24.74
CA SER A 377 0.47 -17.15 24.49
C SER A 377 1.88 -16.93 23.93
N THR A 378 2.77 -17.92 24.14
CA THR A 378 4.05 -18.00 23.44
C THR A 378 3.83 -17.89 21.94
N LEU A 379 4.40 -16.86 21.31
CA LEU A 379 4.30 -16.69 19.87
C LEU A 379 5.27 -17.67 19.18
N THR A 380 4.77 -18.36 18.16
CA THR A 380 5.60 -19.07 17.20
C THR A 380 5.88 -18.18 16.01
N PHE A 381 7.06 -18.31 15.43
CA PHE A 381 7.43 -17.53 14.24
C PHE A 381 6.42 -17.75 13.11
N ASN A 382 5.92 -16.66 12.55
CA ASN A 382 5.07 -16.64 11.38
C ASN A 382 5.60 -15.54 10.45
N ALA A 383 6.17 -15.92 9.30
CA ALA A 383 6.83 -14.96 8.43
C ALA A 383 5.91 -13.81 7.99
N PRO A 384 4.66 -14.04 7.52
CA PRO A 384 3.77 -12.93 7.16
C PRO A 384 3.54 -11.93 8.29
N ALA A 385 3.23 -12.41 9.51
CA ALA A 385 3.05 -11.56 10.67
C ALA A 385 4.32 -10.78 11.04
N GLN A 386 5.48 -11.45 11.01
CA GLN A 386 6.78 -10.84 11.29
C GLN A 386 7.10 -9.71 10.29
N ILE A 387 6.91 -9.96 9.00
CA ILE A 387 7.19 -8.98 7.93
C ILE A 387 6.28 -7.75 8.06
N VAL A 388 5.00 -7.95 8.34
CA VAL A 388 4.06 -6.84 8.53
C VAL A 388 4.44 -6.00 9.77
N ALA A 389 4.84 -6.62 10.87
CA ALA A 389 5.34 -5.92 12.06
C ALA A 389 6.64 -5.15 11.77
N LEU A 390 7.59 -5.80 11.09
CA LEU A 390 8.87 -5.19 10.73
C LEU A 390 8.72 -3.98 9.82
N GLY A 391 7.77 -3.99 8.89
CA GLY A 391 7.46 -2.82 8.07
C GLY A 391 7.11 -1.59 8.92
N THR A 392 6.29 -1.75 9.95
CA THR A 392 5.98 -0.67 10.92
C THR A 392 7.21 -0.26 11.73
N LEU A 393 8.02 -1.22 12.21
CA LEU A 393 9.21 -0.92 13.03
C LEU A 393 10.30 -0.19 12.23
N VAL A 394 10.53 -0.57 10.97
CA VAL A 394 11.50 0.10 10.08
C VAL A 394 10.98 1.46 9.63
N SER A 395 9.70 1.59 9.29
CA SER A 395 9.11 2.90 8.96
C SER A 395 9.24 3.90 10.12
N ALA A 396 9.22 3.41 11.36
CA ALA A 396 9.41 4.25 12.53
C ALA A 396 10.80 4.87 12.60
N LEU A 397 11.83 4.31 11.95
CA LEU A 397 13.19 4.87 11.95
C LEU A 397 13.27 6.22 11.22
N GLN A 398 12.36 6.45 10.27
CA GLN A 398 12.34 7.66 9.44
C GLN A 398 11.64 8.85 10.13
N LEU A 399 10.94 8.61 11.24
CA LEU A 399 10.23 9.65 11.97
C LEU A 399 11.15 10.38 12.98
N PRO A 400 11.04 11.71 13.10
CA PRO A 400 11.87 12.48 14.03
C PRO A 400 11.62 12.07 15.48
N GLU A 401 12.65 12.20 16.32
CA GLU A 401 12.47 12.11 17.76
C GLU A 401 11.67 13.32 18.25
N ILE A 402 10.55 13.07 18.91
CA ILE A 402 9.82 14.12 19.61
C ILE A 402 10.53 14.31 20.95
N ASP A 403 11.40 15.32 21.04
CA ASP A 403 12.03 15.68 22.32
C ASP A 403 10.93 16.12 23.30
N PRO A 404 10.67 15.37 24.39
CA PRO A 404 9.64 15.71 25.37
C PRO A 404 9.91 17.05 26.07
N GLN A 405 11.12 17.62 25.93
CA GLN A 405 11.57 18.80 26.66
C GLN A 405 11.53 20.10 25.87
N THR A 406 11.08 20.11 24.61
CA THR A 406 10.90 21.39 23.90
C THR A 406 9.45 21.88 24.13
N PRO A 407 9.18 22.77 25.11
CA PRO A 407 7.86 23.37 25.22
C PRO A 407 7.59 24.12 23.91
N THR A 408 6.58 23.67 23.18
CA THR A 408 6.04 24.38 22.01
C THR A 408 5.80 25.81 22.42
N ALA A 409 6.63 26.73 21.92
CA ALA A 409 6.50 28.14 22.18
C ALA A 409 5.11 28.57 21.68
N SER A 410 4.22 28.89 22.62
CA SER A 410 2.96 29.56 22.31
C SER A 410 3.25 30.74 21.37
N PRO A 411 2.46 30.96 20.30
CA PRO A 411 2.71 32.05 19.37
C PRO A 411 2.75 33.37 20.14
N SER A 412 3.95 33.97 20.16
CA SER A 412 4.24 35.25 20.77
C SER A 412 3.29 36.31 20.21
N SER A 413 2.55 36.94 21.11
CA SER A 413 1.75 38.14 20.87
C SER A 413 2.56 39.21 20.13
N SER A 414 2.00 39.73 19.04
CA SER A 414 2.44 40.95 18.37
C SER A 414 2.54 42.16 19.33
N PRO A 415 3.33 43.19 18.98
CA PRO A 415 3.63 44.30 19.87
C PRO A 415 2.39 45.16 20.13
N ALA A 416 2.19 45.50 21.40
CA ALA A 416 1.06 46.29 21.88
C ALA A 416 1.07 47.73 21.32
N LEU A 417 -0.07 48.16 20.77
CA LEU A 417 -0.47 49.57 20.74
C LEU A 417 -1.13 49.94 22.08
N PRO A 418 -0.93 51.17 22.59
CA PRO A 418 -1.45 51.57 23.89
C PRO A 418 -2.92 51.97 23.76
N VAL A 419 -3.84 51.21 24.35
CA VAL A 419 -5.23 51.63 24.52
C VAL A 419 -5.73 51.27 25.93
N ASP A 420 -6.48 52.21 26.45
CA ASP A 420 -6.88 52.47 27.83
C ASP A 420 -7.51 51.33 28.61
N ARG A 421 -7.26 51.42 29.92
CA ARG A 421 -7.93 50.71 31.01
C ARG A 421 -9.43 50.91 30.96
N HIS A 422 -10.16 49.82 30.94
CA HIS A 422 -11.46 49.74 31.62
C HIS A 422 -11.53 48.44 32.41
N ASP A 423 -11.68 48.60 33.73
CA ASP A 423 -12.05 47.56 34.67
C ASP A 423 -13.44 47.01 34.32
N ALA A 424 -13.55 45.69 34.17
CA ALA A 424 -14.79 44.97 34.39
C ALA A 424 -14.50 43.52 34.80
N SER A 425 -14.61 43.30 36.11
CA SER A 425 -14.79 42.00 36.76
C SER A 425 -16.01 41.24 36.22
N HIS A 426 -15.92 39.90 36.30
CA HIS A 426 -16.96 38.85 36.11
C HIS A 426 -16.84 38.00 34.84
N PHE A 427 -15.99 36.97 34.89
CA PHE A 427 -16.00 35.87 33.90
C PHE A 427 -15.80 34.47 34.52
N ASN A 428 -16.34 34.23 35.73
CA ASN A 428 -16.37 32.89 36.35
C ASN A 428 -17.77 32.24 36.39
N ALA A 429 -18.77 32.82 35.71
CA ALA A 429 -20.15 32.31 35.73
C ALA A 429 -20.59 31.57 34.45
N LEU A 430 -19.78 31.55 33.38
CA LEU A 430 -20.22 31.03 32.07
C LEU A 430 -19.89 29.55 31.83
N ILE A 431 -18.97 28.95 32.58
CA ILE A 431 -18.49 27.57 32.34
C ILE A 431 -19.34 26.52 33.09
N ALA A 432 -20.09 26.90 34.12
CA ALA A 432 -21.01 26.00 34.82
C ALA A 432 -22.35 25.77 34.07
N GLY A 433 -22.70 26.61 33.09
CA GLY A 433 -23.97 26.52 32.36
C GLY A 433 -23.98 25.47 31.23
N ALA A 434 -22.83 25.18 30.63
CA ALA A 434 -22.74 24.31 29.44
C ALA A 434 -22.95 22.82 29.76
N ILE A 435 -22.51 22.36 30.94
CA ILE A 435 -22.63 20.96 31.35
C ILE A 435 -24.09 20.61 31.70
N ILE A 436 -24.81 21.54 32.33
CA ILE A 436 -26.21 21.34 32.70
C ILE A 436 -27.11 21.32 31.45
N GLY A 437 -26.83 22.16 30.46
CA GLY A 437 -27.55 22.17 29.18
C GLY A 437 -27.42 20.85 28.40
N GLY A 438 -26.23 20.26 28.36
CA GLY A 438 -25.99 18.97 27.67
C GLY A 438 -26.75 17.80 28.29
N ILE A 439 -26.84 17.75 29.62
CA ILE A 439 -27.57 16.68 30.34
C ILE A 439 -29.08 16.77 30.07
N CYS A 440 -29.66 17.98 30.02
CA CYS A 440 -31.07 18.16 29.70
C CYS A 440 -31.41 17.69 28.27
N VAL A 441 -30.54 17.96 27.29
CA VAL A 441 -30.75 17.51 25.90
C VAL A 441 -30.66 15.99 25.79
N LEU A 442 -29.69 15.35 26.45
CA LEU A 442 -29.56 13.88 26.46
C LEU A 442 -30.77 13.19 27.14
N ALA A 443 -31.26 13.75 28.25
CA ALA A 443 -32.45 13.23 28.92
C ALA A 443 -33.70 13.36 28.04
N LEU A 444 -33.82 14.45 27.27
CA LEU A 444 -34.94 14.68 26.37
C LEU A 444 -34.92 13.74 25.15
N VAL A 445 -33.73 13.46 24.60
CA VAL A 445 -33.57 12.46 23.54
C VAL A 445 -33.96 11.07 24.03
N LEU A 446 -33.44 10.64 25.19
CA LEU A 446 -33.76 9.33 25.77
C LEU A 446 -35.25 9.16 26.04
N THR A 447 -35.92 10.19 26.58
CA THR A 447 -37.37 10.14 26.82
C THR A 447 -38.18 10.06 25.52
N VAL A 448 -37.81 10.81 24.48
CA VAL A 448 -38.46 10.71 23.16
C VAL A 448 -38.26 9.34 22.53
N THR A 449 -37.05 8.77 22.60
CA THR A 449 -36.76 7.43 22.06
C THR A 449 -37.57 6.35 22.78
N VAL A 450 -37.61 6.38 24.12
CA VAL A 450 -38.41 5.43 24.92
C VAL A 450 -39.90 5.59 24.63
N PHE A 451 -40.40 6.82 24.49
CA PHE A 451 -41.79 7.09 24.13
C PHE A 451 -42.15 6.55 22.74
N ALA A 452 -41.28 6.74 21.74
CA ALA A 452 -41.47 6.21 20.39
C ALA A 452 -41.52 4.67 20.37
N ILE A 453 -40.63 4.02 21.13
CA ILE A 453 -40.61 2.54 21.26
C ILE A 453 -41.89 2.04 21.95
N ARG A 454 -42.33 2.70 23.02
CA ARG A 454 -43.59 2.35 23.73
C ARG A 454 -44.81 2.51 22.83
N ARG A 455 -44.88 3.60 22.05
CA ARG A 455 -45.98 3.83 21.09
C ARG A 455 -46.00 2.79 19.98
N LYS A 456 -44.82 2.37 19.48
CA LYS A 456 -44.71 1.30 18.47
C LYS A 456 -45.16 -0.06 19.02
N ARG A 457 -44.85 -0.36 20.28
CA ARG A 457 -45.31 -1.59 20.97
C ARG A 457 -46.81 -1.59 21.25
N GLN A 458 -47.41 -0.45 21.61
CA GLN A 458 -48.86 -0.36 21.80
C GLN A 458 -49.64 -0.54 20.48
N ARG A 459 -49.15 0.00 19.37
CA ARG A 459 -49.78 -0.21 18.05
C ARG A 459 -49.79 -1.67 17.60
N ARG A 460 -48.81 -2.48 18.04
CA ARG A 460 -48.79 -3.93 17.75
C ARG A 460 -49.83 -4.74 18.53
N LYS A 461 -50.34 -4.23 19.66
CA LYS A 461 -51.35 -4.95 20.46
C LYS A 461 -52.78 -4.76 19.94
N ASN A 462 -53.04 -3.72 19.15
CA ASN A 462 -54.38 -3.44 18.63
C ASN A 462 -54.68 -4.11 17.28
N TRP A 463 -53.73 -4.82 16.68
CA TRP A 463 -53.95 -5.45 15.36
C TRP A 463 -54.44 -6.91 15.46
N THR A 464 -54.39 -7.52 16.64
CA THR A 464 -54.77 -8.93 16.87
C THR A 464 -56.21 -9.14 17.37
N THR A 465 -57.11 -8.15 17.25
CA THR A 465 -58.48 -8.25 17.81
C THR A 465 -59.58 -7.81 16.83
N SER A 466 -59.36 -7.94 15.52
CA SER A 466 -60.44 -7.72 14.54
C SER A 466 -60.19 -8.57 13.30
N HIS A 467 -60.41 -9.88 13.41
CA HIS A 467 -60.81 -10.74 12.29
C HIS A 467 -61.19 -12.11 12.87
N ASP A 468 -62.32 -12.15 13.57
CA ASP A 468 -63.06 -13.40 13.82
C ASP A 468 -64.56 -13.08 13.78
N LEU A 469 -65.30 -13.96 13.09
CA LEU A 469 -66.76 -13.97 12.86
C LEU A 469 -67.22 -13.00 11.73
N GLU A 470 -67.91 -13.40 10.66
CA GLU A 470 -68.94 -14.44 10.54
C GLU A 470 -69.23 -14.82 9.05
N HIS A 471 -69.28 -16.14 8.80
CA HIS A 471 -70.19 -16.93 7.94
C HIS A 471 -70.30 -16.77 6.40
N GLY A 472 -70.23 -17.93 5.73
CA GLY A 472 -71.24 -18.30 4.71
C GLY A 472 -70.81 -19.10 3.48
N SER A 473 -70.67 -20.43 3.62
CA SER A 473 -71.07 -21.51 2.67
C SER A 473 -71.06 -21.29 1.14
N GLY A 474 -70.32 -22.13 0.40
CA GLY A 474 -70.63 -22.45 -1.01
C GLY A 474 -69.53 -23.18 -1.80
N ASN A 475 -69.76 -24.46 -2.11
CA ASN A 475 -68.91 -25.39 -2.88
C ASN A 475 -68.47 -24.90 -4.27
N SER A 476 -67.22 -25.22 -4.66
CA SER A 476 -66.83 -25.70 -5.99
C SER A 476 -65.31 -25.91 -6.04
N SER A 477 -64.85 -27.16 -6.08
CA SER A 477 -63.44 -27.51 -6.26
C SER A 477 -63.11 -27.73 -7.73
N VAL A 478 -62.10 -27.04 -8.24
CA VAL A 478 -61.41 -27.38 -9.49
C VAL A 478 -59.91 -27.48 -9.21
N GLU A 479 -59.38 -28.60 -9.67
CA GLU A 479 -58.00 -29.09 -9.66
C GLU A 479 -57.02 -28.17 -10.42
N PRO A 480 -55.70 -28.29 -10.21
CA PRO A 480 -54.94 -29.13 -11.13
C PRO A 480 -53.71 -29.89 -10.56
N TYR A 481 -53.61 -31.16 -10.97
CA TYR A 481 -52.45 -31.98 -11.38
C TYR A 481 -51.09 -31.98 -10.62
N PRO A 482 -50.59 -33.19 -10.26
CA PRO A 482 -49.20 -33.46 -9.86
C PRO A 482 -48.39 -34.27 -10.89
N TRP A 483 -47.09 -33.96 -11.00
CA TRP A 483 -46.04 -34.85 -11.56
C TRP A 483 -45.21 -35.36 -10.36
N GLY A 484 -44.70 -36.58 -10.21
CA GLY A 484 -44.58 -37.78 -11.03
C GLY A 484 -43.39 -38.56 -10.42
N LYS A 485 -43.66 -39.68 -9.73
CA LYS A 485 -42.64 -40.55 -9.09
C LYS A 485 -42.10 -41.59 -10.08
N ILE A 486 -40.79 -41.81 -10.09
CA ILE A 486 -40.13 -42.91 -10.83
C ILE A 486 -39.84 -44.07 -9.85
N PRO A 487 -39.96 -45.35 -10.27
CA PRO A 487 -39.99 -46.51 -9.38
C PRO A 487 -38.64 -47.24 -9.26
N GLY A 488 -38.43 -47.91 -8.12
CA GLY A 488 -37.67 -49.18 -8.03
C GLY A 488 -38.64 -50.31 -7.61
N PRO A 489 -38.20 -51.57 -7.41
CA PRO A 489 -36.84 -52.12 -7.47
C PRO A 489 -36.73 -53.49 -8.24
N ARG A 490 -35.49 -53.97 -8.45
CA ARG A 490 -35.23 -55.42 -8.58
C ARG A 490 -33.87 -55.79 -7.96
N ALA A 491 -33.90 -56.87 -7.19
CA ALA A 491 -32.83 -57.39 -6.33
C ALA A 491 -31.65 -58.00 -7.09
N SER A 492 -30.47 -57.97 -6.47
CA SER A 492 -29.52 -59.09 -6.44
C SER A 492 -28.56 -58.92 -5.25
N ALA A 493 -28.41 -59.99 -4.49
CA ALA A 493 -27.61 -60.09 -3.28
C ALA A 493 -26.13 -60.36 -3.59
N SER A 494 -25.24 -59.82 -2.77
CA SER A 494 -24.00 -60.47 -2.35
C SER A 494 -23.50 -59.86 -1.04
N GLN A 495 -23.39 -60.71 -0.03
CA GLN A 495 -22.76 -60.46 1.26
C GLN A 495 -21.24 -60.38 1.08
N VAL A 496 -20.57 -59.37 1.64
CA VAL A 496 -19.22 -59.51 2.22
C VAL A 496 -19.09 -58.54 3.39
N ALA A 497 -18.44 -59.04 4.45
CA ALA A 497 -18.38 -58.53 5.81
C ALA A 497 -17.70 -57.16 6.01
N HIS A 498 -18.18 -56.43 7.02
CA HIS A 498 -17.50 -55.30 7.63
C HIS A 498 -16.28 -55.78 8.45
N SER A 499 -15.10 -55.26 8.12
CA SER A 499 -13.96 -55.19 9.05
C SER A 499 -13.69 -53.75 9.42
N ARG A 500 -13.68 -53.50 10.72
CA ARG A 500 -13.09 -52.34 11.41
C ARG A 500 -11.62 -52.21 11.01
N SER A 501 -11.15 -50.98 10.84
CA SER A 501 -9.73 -50.67 11.00
C SER A 501 -9.59 -49.41 11.84
N ASP A 502 -9.15 -49.62 13.07
CA ASP A 502 -8.47 -48.65 13.90
C ASP A 502 -7.10 -48.38 13.28
N SER A 503 -6.70 -47.12 13.16
CA SER A 503 -5.33 -46.74 12.82
C SER A 503 -4.66 -46.09 14.03
N HIS A 504 -3.86 -46.91 14.72
CA HIS A 504 -2.71 -46.47 15.50
C HIS A 504 -1.62 -45.94 14.55
N SER A 505 -1.06 -44.80 14.89
CA SER A 505 0.16 -44.25 14.30
C SER A 505 1.27 -44.33 15.34
N ASP A 506 2.21 -45.25 15.11
CA ASP A 506 3.52 -45.24 15.76
C ASP A 506 4.61 -45.05 14.70
N ASP A 507 5.65 -44.36 15.16
CA ASP A 507 6.97 -44.09 14.61
C ASP A 507 7.50 -45.06 13.53
N LEU A 508 8.26 -44.49 12.58
CA LEU A 508 9.63 -44.96 12.32
C LEU A 508 10.42 -44.00 11.42
N GLU A 509 11.45 -43.42 12.03
CA GLU A 509 12.64 -42.87 11.41
C GLU A 509 13.46 -43.93 10.65
N SER A 510 14.14 -43.43 9.61
CA SER A 510 15.50 -43.78 9.19
C SER A 510 15.71 -44.41 7.80
N ARG A 511 16.74 -43.84 7.16
CA ARG A 511 17.65 -44.40 6.13
C ARG A 511 17.13 -44.47 4.70
N PHE A 512 17.55 -43.47 3.91
CA PHE A 512 17.95 -43.73 2.53
C PHE A 512 19.40 -43.32 2.29
N ASN A 513 20.23 -44.36 2.16
CA ASN A 513 21.62 -44.28 1.73
C ASN A 513 21.67 -44.15 0.20
N SER A 514 22.53 -43.23 -0.24
CA SER A 514 23.01 -43.05 -1.59
C SER A 514 23.61 -44.35 -2.17
N LYS A 515 23.19 -44.71 -3.39
CA LYS A 515 23.98 -45.56 -4.28
C LYS A 515 24.06 -44.94 -5.67
N ARG A 516 25.30 -44.59 -6.01
CA ARG A 516 25.84 -44.35 -7.35
C ARG A 516 25.36 -45.37 -8.37
N LEU A 517 25.00 -44.90 -9.56
CA LEU A 517 25.33 -45.58 -10.81
C LEU A 517 25.88 -44.54 -11.79
N GLY A 518 27.11 -44.77 -12.25
CA GLY A 518 27.78 -43.97 -13.25
C GLY A 518 27.35 -44.35 -14.66
N GLY A 519 27.44 -43.38 -15.57
CA GLY A 519 27.28 -43.57 -17.01
C GLY A 519 28.00 -42.47 -17.75
N HIS A 520 29.18 -42.80 -18.27
CA HIS A 520 29.98 -42.02 -19.21
C HIS A 520 29.18 -41.51 -20.41
N LEU A 521 29.42 -40.27 -20.83
CA LEU A 521 29.65 -39.90 -22.23
C LEU A 521 30.48 -38.61 -22.30
N ARG A 522 31.45 -38.63 -23.21
CA ARG A 522 32.59 -37.72 -23.38
C ARG A 522 32.56 -37.19 -24.82
N GLN A 523 33.05 -35.95 -24.99
CA GLN A 523 33.43 -35.27 -26.25
C GLN A 523 32.27 -34.83 -27.17
N GLN A 524 32.25 -33.65 -27.80
CA GLN A 524 33.34 -32.81 -28.31
C GLN A 524 33.06 -31.29 -28.10
N SER A 525 34.13 -30.53 -27.95
CA SER A 525 34.17 -29.07 -28.07
C SER A 525 35.06 -28.78 -29.29
N GLU A 526 34.55 -28.00 -30.24
CA GLU A 526 35.36 -27.39 -31.30
C GLU A 526 35.16 -25.87 -31.26
N ALA A 527 36.30 -25.19 -31.13
CA ALA A 527 36.47 -23.77 -31.34
C ALA A 527 36.60 -23.49 -32.85
N VAL A 528 36.01 -22.39 -33.32
CA VAL A 528 36.28 -21.84 -34.65
C VAL A 528 36.76 -20.41 -34.49
N THR A 529 38.08 -20.26 -34.62
CA THR A 529 38.75 -19.04 -35.06
C THR A 529 38.74 -19.00 -36.59
N ASN A 530 38.47 -17.85 -37.19
CA ASN A 530 39.04 -17.48 -38.49
C ASN A 530 39.02 -15.95 -38.68
N THR A 531 40.23 -15.39 -38.66
CA THR A 531 40.68 -14.20 -39.39
C THR A 531 40.50 -14.35 -40.90
N THR A 532 40.24 -13.27 -41.65
CA THR A 532 41.07 -12.77 -42.79
C THR A 532 40.55 -11.42 -43.28
N GLU A 533 41.51 -10.56 -43.62
CA GLU A 533 41.50 -9.19 -44.12
C GLU A 533 40.88 -9.00 -45.53
N SER A 534 40.51 -7.76 -45.89
CA SER A 534 41.02 -7.12 -47.12
C SER A 534 40.65 -5.63 -47.23
N HIS A 535 41.56 -4.91 -47.89
CA HIS A 535 41.76 -3.47 -48.00
C HIS A 535 40.79 -2.66 -48.88
N SER A 536 40.69 -1.36 -48.57
CA SER A 536 40.94 -0.17 -49.44
C SER A 536 40.29 1.04 -48.74
N GLY A 537 40.84 2.24 -48.60
CA GLY A 537 41.90 2.96 -49.31
C GLY A 537 41.32 4.34 -49.67
N SER A 538 41.89 5.44 -49.14
CA SER A 538 42.02 6.75 -49.83
C SER A 538 42.40 7.84 -48.83
N SER A 539 43.66 8.27 -48.92
CA SER A 539 44.19 9.49 -48.34
C SER A 539 43.79 10.72 -49.16
N GLY A 540 43.64 11.87 -48.50
CA GLY A 540 43.48 13.17 -49.15
C GLY A 540 43.85 14.30 -48.18
N ASP A 541 45.08 14.78 -48.30
CA ASP A 541 45.63 15.96 -47.62
C ASP A 541 45.04 17.26 -48.17
N THR A 542 44.80 18.27 -47.31
CA THR A 542 45.25 19.68 -47.50
C THR A 542 45.02 20.54 -46.24
N PRO A 543 45.80 21.63 -46.01
CA PRO A 543 45.90 22.41 -44.76
C PRO A 543 45.31 23.85 -44.93
N PRO A 544 45.68 24.88 -44.12
CA PRO A 544 45.63 25.10 -42.66
C PRO A 544 44.84 26.40 -42.30
N VAL A 545 44.31 26.57 -41.07
CA VAL A 545 43.90 27.92 -40.59
C VAL A 545 44.13 28.09 -39.09
N HIS A 546 44.95 29.10 -38.75
CA HIS A 546 45.08 29.71 -37.43
C HIS A 546 43.85 30.57 -37.12
N GLY A 547 43.26 30.44 -35.92
CA GLY A 547 42.23 31.35 -35.43
C GLY A 547 42.06 31.25 -33.92
N SER A 548 42.52 32.28 -33.21
CA SER A 548 42.21 32.56 -31.81
C SER A 548 40.71 32.63 -31.59
N ASN A 549 40.16 31.93 -30.59
CA ASN A 549 38.86 32.28 -30.03
C ASN A 549 38.79 31.95 -28.55
N SER A 550 38.42 32.97 -27.79
CA SER A 550 38.05 32.96 -26.38
C SER A 550 37.10 31.81 -26.08
N SER A 551 37.52 30.91 -25.19
CA SER A 551 36.74 29.78 -24.70
C SER A 551 35.55 30.29 -23.88
N GLN A 552 34.46 30.64 -24.56
CA GLN A 552 33.15 30.73 -23.95
C GLN A 552 32.74 29.30 -23.62
N ARG A 553 32.91 28.92 -22.35
CA ARG A 553 32.54 27.60 -21.85
C ARG A 553 31.03 27.47 -22.02
N GLN A 554 30.59 26.81 -23.09
CA GLN A 554 29.19 26.43 -23.26
C GLN A 554 28.88 25.42 -22.15
N LEU A 555 28.18 25.89 -21.13
CA LEU A 555 27.62 25.03 -20.11
C LEU A 555 26.59 24.12 -20.78
N SER A 556 26.66 22.82 -20.51
CA SER A 556 25.64 21.90 -21.01
C SER A 556 24.28 22.26 -20.40
N THR A 557 23.19 21.91 -21.08
CA THR A 557 21.82 22.09 -20.55
C THR A 557 21.69 21.48 -19.15
N GLU A 558 22.38 20.37 -18.90
CA GLU A 558 22.42 19.68 -17.61
C GLU A 558 23.17 20.48 -16.54
N GLU A 559 24.30 21.11 -16.85
CA GLU A 559 24.99 22.03 -15.94
C GLU A 559 24.14 23.28 -15.64
N VAL A 560 23.42 23.81 -16.63
CA VAL A 560 22.51 24.94 -16.44
C VAL A 560 21.36 24.57 -15.50
N VAL A 561 20.73 23.40 -15.71
CA VAL A 561 19.65 22.90 -14.84
C VAL A 561 20.16 22.62 -13.43
N ARG A 562 21.34 22.01 -13.30
CA ARG A 562 21.96 21.74 -11.99
C ARG A 562 22.28 23.02 -11.23
N LEU A 563 22.82 24.04 -11.90
CA LEU A 563 23.09 25.35 -11.30
C LEU A 563 21.81 26.08 -10.90
N LEU A 564 20.74 25.98 -11.70
CA LEU A 564 19.43 26.53 -11.36
C LEU A 564 18.81 25.84 -10.14
N TYR A 565 18.86 24.51 -10.09
CA TYR A 565 18.36 23.73 -8.95
C TYR A 565 19.11 24.06 -7.66
N GLN A 566 20.45 24.15 -7.73
CA GLN A 566 21.30 24.52 -6.61
C GLN A 566 21.00 25.94 -6.11
N ARG A 567 20.73 26.90 -7.02
CA ARG A 567 20.39 28.28 -6.65
C ARG A 567 19.02 28.40 -6.01
N MET A 568 18.01 27.70 -6.55
CA MET A 568 16.65 27.73 -5.98
C MET A 568 16.59 27.15 -4.56
N HIS A 569 17.44 26.17 -4.24
CA HIS A 569 17.49 25.58 -2.91
C HIS A 569 18.34 26.40 -1.92
N GLN A 570 19.37 27.12 -2.39
CA GLN A 570 20.16 28.01 -1.54
C GLN A 570 19.42 29.31 -1.19
N SER A 571 18.52 29.80 -2.04
CA SER A 571 17.75 31.04 -1.80
C SER A 571 16.72 30.97 -0.65
N SER A 572 16.56 29.82 0.01
CA SER A 572 15.66 29.68 1.16
C SER A 572 16.30 30.07 2.51
N LEU A 573 17.64 30.18 2.57
CA LEU A 573 18.36 30.34 3.85
C LEU A 573 19.05 31.69 4.06
N GLU A 574 19.25 32.53 3.04
CA GLU A 574 19.81 33.88 3.21
C GLU A 574 19.03 34.89 2.37
N GLY A 575 18.54 35.94 3.04
CA GLY A 575 17.73 37.02 2.43
C GLY A 575 18.54 37.93 1.51
N GLU A 576 19.04 37.38 0.41
CA GLU A 576 19.73 38.13 -0.63
C GLU A 576 18.69 38.77 -1.56
N ALA A 577 18.66 40.11 -1.59
CA ALA A 577 17.77 40.86 -2.46
C ALA A 577 18.15 40.65 -3.94
N PRO A 578 17.16 40.58 -4.86
CA PRO A 578 17.43 40.35 -6.27
C PRO A 578 18.28 41.46 -6.88
N PRO A 579 19.14 41.15 -7.88
CA PRO A 579 20.00 42.14 -8.50
C PRO A 579 19.18 43.24 -9.19
N ASP A 580 19.62 44.49 -8.98
CA ASP A 580 18.99 45.70 -9.51
C ASP A 580 19.22 45.78 -11.03
N TYR A 581 18.19 45.46 -11.81
CA TYR A 581 18.24 45.59 -13.27
C TYR A 581 17.98 47.06 -13.64
N ARG A 582 19.06 47.85 -13.67
CA ARG A 582 19.02 49.17 -14.33
C ARG A 582 18.84 48.99 -15.83
N THR A 583 17.69 49.41 -16.33
CA THR A 583 17.43 49.63 -17.75
C THR A 583 18.27 50.79 -18.26
N SER A 584 19.40 50.49 -18.93
CA SER A 584 20.07 51.48 -19.77
C SER A 584 19.28 51.62 -21.08
N VAL A 585 18.42 52.63 -21.13
CA VAL A 585 17.87 53.13 -22.40
C VAL A 585 19.03 53.76 -23.17
N ALA A 586 19.35 53.16 -24.31
CA ALA A 586 20.34 53.68 -25.24
C ALA A 586 19.68 54.75 -26.13
N ASP A 587 20.17 55.98 -26.06
CA ASP A 587 20.08 56.93 -27.16
C ASP A 587 21.18 56.60 -28.18
N ARG A 588 20.79 56.05 -29.34
CA ARG A 588 21.28 56.39 -30.68
C ARG A 588 20.61 55.56 -31.77
#